data_AF-A0A9P4YCQ7-F1
#
_entry.id   AF-A0A9P4YCQ7-F1
#
_cell.length_a   1.000
_cell.length_b   1.000
_cell.length_c   1.000
_cell.angle_alpha   90.00
_cell.angle_beta   90.00
_cell.angle_gamma   90.00
#
_symmetry.space_group_name_H-M   'P 1'
#
loop_
_entity.id
_entity.type
_entity.pdbx_description
1 polymer ?
#
loop_
_entity_poly.entity_id
_entity_poly.type
_entity_poly.pdbx_seq_one_letter_code
_entity_poly.pdbx_strand_id
1 'polypeptide(L)'
;MSKSKDQPSDQSTGASPASVSEVRADLALGERPWYDLLSQEHPTSLYYAVIYLAPGDYHRFHSPTNWVVERRRHFAGELYSVSPYLQRTLPGLFTLNERVVLLGRWRWGFFSFVPVGATNVGSIKVNFDRELRTNSLTTDTAADRAAEEAAARGELYTGFSEATYETASPVLQGHALRRGEEMGGFQLGSTIVLVFEAPLGKVDEQGQLRGGWNWGVEKGVKVKMGQALGWVSEE
;
A
#
# COMPACT_ATOMS: atom_id res chain seq x y z
N MET A 1 -8.56 -24.28 -24.47
CA MET A 1 -8.61 -23.97 -23.03
C MET A 1 -8.80 -22.47 -22.88
N SER A 2 -10.04 -22.01 -22.71
CA SER A 2 -10.34 -20.60 -22.47
C SER A 2 -9.85 -20.26 -21.06
N LYS A 3 -8.85 -19.37 -20.92
CA LYS A 3 -8.58 -18.74 -19.61
C LYS A 3 -9.89 -18.05 -19.20
N SER A 4 -10.37 -18.28 -17.97
CA SER A 4 -11.53 -17.55 -17.46
C SER A 4 -11.18 -16.06 -17.45
N LYS A 5 -12.10 -15.21 -17.93
CA LYS A 5 -11.92 -13.75 -18.02
C LYS A 5 -11.90 -13.04 -16.65
N ASP A 6 -12.13 -13.78 -15.56
CA ASP A 6 -12.20 -13.27 -14.17
C ASP A 6 -10.86 -13.23 -13.43
N GLN A 7 -9.75 -13.65 -14.05
CA GLN A 7 -8.45 -13.50 -13.39
C GLN A 7 -8.00 -12.04 -13.46
N PRO A 8 -7.55 -11.44 -12.34
CA PRO A 8 -6.99 -10.10 -12.35
C PRO A 8 -5.85 -10.05 -13.36
N SER A 9 -5.96 -9.12 -14.32
CA SER A 9 -4.95 -8.94 -15.35
C SER A 9 -3.66 -8.45 -14.70
N ASP A 10 -2.52 -8.97 -15.15
CA ASP A 10 -1.23 -8.41 -14.77
C ASP A 10 -1.03 -7.06 -15.45
N GLN A 11 -0.76 -6.03 -14.66
CA GLN A 11 -0.61 -4.64 -15.13
C GLN A 11 0.78 -4.06 -14.85
N SER A 12 1.74 -4.92 -14.53
CA SER A 12 3.08 -4.51 -14.14
C SER A 12 3.91 -3.98 -15.30
N THR A 13 4.79 -3.02 -15.00
CA THR A 13 6.01 -2.82 -15.76
C THR A 13 7.17 -3.59 -15.09
N GLY A 14 8.23 -3.86 -15.86
CA GLY A 14 9.38 -4.60 -15.35
C GLY A 14 10.04 -3.85 -14.19
N ALA A 15 10.27 -4.53 -13.08
CA ALA A 15 11.04 -3.99 -11.96
C ALA A 15 12.53 -3.89 -12.32
N SER A 16 13.25 -2.91 -11.76
CA SER A 16 14.68 -2.78 -11.96
C SER A 16 15.43 -4.01 -11.40
N PRO A 17 16.42 -4.58 -12.11
CA PRO A 17 17.21 -5.71 -11.60
C PRO A 17 17.87 -5.42 -10.25
N ALA A 18 18.31 -4.19 -10.04
CA ALA A 18 18.89 -3.77 -8.77
C ALA A 18 17.83 -3.69 -7.66
N SER A 19 16.59 -3.30 -7.97
CA SER A 19 15.48 -3.32 -7.01
C SER A 19 15.14 -4.75 -6.61
N VAL A 20 15.05 -5.65 -7.59
CA VAL A 20 14.80 -7.07 -7.34
C VAL A 20 15.89 -7.68 -6.45
N SER A 21 17.16 -7.40 -6.73
CA SER A 21 18.28 -7.96 -5.95
C SER A 21 18.27 -7.48 -4.50
N GLU A 22 18.11 -6.18 -4.26
CA GLU A 22 18.16 -5.59 -2.92
C GLU A 22 16.95 -5.99 -2.07
N VAL A 23 15.75 -5.90 -2.65
CA VAL A 23 14.51 -6.28 -1.96
C VAL A 23 14.51 -7.77 -1.63
N ARG A 24 15.02 -8.62 -2.54
CA ARG A 24 15.18 -10.05 -2.26
C ARG A 24 16.12 -10.29 -1.08
N ALA A 25 17.27 -9.60 -1.06
CA ALA A 25 18.23 -9.75 0.02
C ALA A 25 17.63 -9.34 1.37
N ASP A 26 16.86 -8.25 1.42
CA ASP A 26 16.20 -7.79 2.65
C ASP A 26 15.08 -8.75 3.11
N LEU A 27 14.25 -9.21 2.18
CA LEU A 27 13.19 -10.19 2.48
C LEU A 27 13.76 -11.50 3.04
N ALA A 28 14.89 -11.96 2.51
CA ALA A 28 15.56 -13.18 2.98
C ALA A 28 15.98 -13.10 4.46
N LEU A 29 16.25 -11.89 4.99
CA LEU A 29 16.54 -11.69 6.41
C LEU A 29 15.30 -11.84 7.32
N GLY A 30 14.10 -11.88 6.73
CA GLY A 30 12.83 -12.10 7.43
C GLY A 30 12.17 -13.45 7.10
N GLU A 31 12.74 -14.22 6.17
CA GLU A 31 12.25 -15.55 5.85
C GLU A 31 12.42 -16.46 7.06
N ARG A 32 11.30 -17.03 7.50
CA ARG A 32 11.26 -17.97 8.61
C ARG A 32 11.11 -19.39 8.08
N PRO A 33 11.78 -20.37 8.70
CA PRO A 33 11.47 -21.77 8.46
C PRO A 33 9.98 -22.05 8.67
N TRP A 34 9.42 -23.00 7.92
CA TRP A 34 7.99 -23.30 7.96
C TRP A 34 7.45 -23.65 9.36
N TYR A 35 8.30 -24.18 10.26
CA TYR A 35 7.93 -24.53 11.62
C TYR A 35 7.83 -23.32 12.56
N ASP A 36 8.54 -22.22 12.30
CA ASP A 36 8.45 -20.98 13.09
C ASP A 36 7.09 -20.29 12.90
N LEU A 37 6.41 -20.52 11.78
CA LEU A 37 5.05 -20.05 11.55
C LEU A 37 4.03 -20.72 12.50
N LEU A 38 4.37 -21.88 13.05
CA LEU A 38 3.55 -22.61 14.02
C LEU A 38 3.88 -22.20 15.47
N SER A 39 4.96 -21.45 15.67
CA SER A 39 5.42 -20.99 16.98
C SER A 39 4.78 -19.66 17.36
N GLN A 40 4.32 -19.52 18.61
CA GLN A 40 3.85 -18.24 19.16
C GLN A 40 5.00 -17.32 19.60
N GLU A 41 6.26 -17.70 19.38
CA GLU A 41 7.43 -17.02 19.93
C GLU A 41 7.75 -15.66 19.27
N HIS A 42 7.11 -15.34 18.14
CA HIS A 42 7.37 -14.11 17.39
C HIS A 42 6.09 -13.36 17.01
N PRO A 43 5.38 -12.76 17.98
CA PRO A 43 4.14 -12.04 17.72
C PRO A 43 4.41 -10.81 16.84
N THR A 44 3.65 -10.70 15.75
CA THR A 44 3.51 -9.48 14.96
C THR A 44 2.25 -8.72 15.39
N SER A 45 2.24 -7.42 15.12
CA SER A 45 1.05 -6.59 15.27
C SER A 45 0.88 -5.72 14.02
N LEU A 46 -0.34 -5.29 13.78
CA LEU A 46 -0.69 -4.43 12.66
C LEU A 46 -0.58 -2.96 13.07
N TYR A 47 0.28 -2.22 12.39
CA TYR A 47 0.50 -0.80 12.58
C TYR A 47 -0.07 -0.03 11.38
N TYR A 48 -0.43 1.23 11.62
CA TYR A 48 -0.84 2.12 10.54
C TYR A 48 -0.34 3.55 10.76
N ALA A 49 -0.15 4.28 9.66
CA ALA A 49 0.17 5.69 9.67
C ALA A 49 -0.66 6.41 8.59
N VAL A 50 -1.18 7.59 8.93
CA VAL A 50 -1.93 8.44 8.00
C VAL A 50 -1.14 9.73 7.79
N ILE A 51 -0.73 9.98 6.56
CA ILE A 51 0.12 11.10 6.17
C ILE A 51 -0.69 12.01 5.26
N TYR A 52 -1.06 13.18 5.75
CA TYR A 52 -1.74 14.20 4.98
C TYR A 52 -0.73 15.09 4.23
N LEU A 53 -0.98 15.29 2.93
CA LEU A 53 -0.20 16.16 2.06
C LEU A 53 -1.04 17.40 1.75
N ALA A 54 -0.65 18.54 2.34
CA ALA A 54 -1.30 19.81 2.05
C ALA A 54 -0.96 20.28 0.63
N PRO A 55 -1.77 21.16 0.01
CA PRO A 55 -1.56 21.59 -1.39
C PRO A 55 -0.16 22.14 -1.73
N GLY A 56 0.54 22.71 -0.75
CA GLY A 56 1.91 23.22 -0.93
C GLY A 56 3.03 22.23 -0.63
N ASP A 57 2.72 21.00 -0.22
CA ASP A 57 3.72 19.97 0.10
C ASP A 57 4.17 19.21 -1.17
N TYR A 58 5.14 18.30 -1.01
CA TYR A 58 5.64 17.43 -2.07
C TYR A 58 4.68 16.25 -2.31
N HIS A 59 4.13 16.13 -3.52
CA HIS A 59 3.05 15.19 -3.83
C HIS A 59 3.50 13.91 -4.55
N ARG A 60 4.81 13.70 -4.74
CA ARG A 60 5.31 12.40 -5.18
C ARG A 60 5.54 11.54 -3.95
N PHE A 61 5.23 10.26 -4.09
CA PHE A 61 5.39 9.31 -3.01
C PHE A 61 6.40 8.23 -3.40
N HIS A 62 7.18 7.86 -2.39
CA HIS A 62 8.30 6.96 -2.51
C HIS A 62 8.08 5.77 -1.59
N SER A 63 8.67 4.64 -1.96
CA SER A 63 8.64 3.46 -1.12
C SER A 63 9.32 3.74 0.23
N PRO A 64 8.64 3.56 1.38
CA PRO A 64 9.22 3.84 2.70
C PRO A 64 10.20 2.76 3.16
N THR A 65 10.14 1.57 2.56
CA THR A 65 10.92 0.40 2.92
C THR A 65 11.21 -0.46 1.68
N ASN A 66 11.99 -1.53 1.84
CA ASN A 66 12.13 -2.57 0.83
C ASN A 66 10.91 -3.50 0.92
N TRP A 67 10.17 -3.64 -0.17
CA TRP A 67 8.98 -4.50 -0.21
C TRP A 67 8.62 -4.90 -1.64
N VAL A 68 7.76 -5.91 -1.75
CA VAL A 68 7.22 -6.40 -3.01
C VAL A 68 5.74 -6.08 -3.06
N VAL A 69 5.32 -5.36 -4.09
CA VAL A 69 3.92 -5.11 -4.40
C VAL A 69 3.41 -6.26 -5.25
N GLU A 70 2.43 -7.00 -4.76
CA GLU A 70 1.92 -8.20 -5.42
C GLU A 70 0.64 -7.88 -6.21
N ARG A 71 -0.22 -7.04 -5.66
CA ARG A 71 -1.53 -6.72 -6.23
C ARG A 71 -1.94 -5.28 -5.96
N ARG A 72 -2.89 -4.81 -6.76
CA ARG A 72 -3.51 -3.49 -6.63
C ARG A 72 -5.01 -3.61 -6.69
N ARG A 73 -5.69 -3.00 -5.72
CA ARG A 73 -7.15 -2.79 -5.74
C ARG A 73 -7.43 -1.31 -5.93
N HIS A 74 -8.20 -0.97 -6.95
CA HIS A 74 -8.65 0.40 -7.19
C HIS A 74 -10.13 0.49 -6.84
N PHE A 75 -10.41 1.32 -5.84
CA PHE A 75 -11.76 1.65 -5.42
C PHE A 75 -12.12 2.99 -6.04
N ALA A 76 -13.06 2.97 -6.97
CA ALA A 76 -13.74 4.18 -7.40
C ALA A 76 -14.50 4.77 -6.21
N GLY A 77 -14.55 6.09 -6.11
CA GLY A 77 -15.16 6.77 -4.99
C GLY A 77 -15.22 8.28 -5.21
N GLU A 78 -15.63 8.97 -4.15
CA GLU A 78 -15.77 10.41 -4.14
C GLU A 78 -14.41 11.12 -4.09
N LEU A 79 -14.41 12.44 -4.23
CA LEU A 79 -13.21 13.26 -4.06
C LEU A 79 -13.47 14.35 -3.01
N TYR A 80 -13.88 13.95 -1.81
CA TYR A 80 -14.06 14.87 -0.70
C TYR A 80 -12.71 15.44 -0.24
N SER A 81 -12.74 16.64 0.32
CA SER A 81 -11.54 17.31 0.77
C SER A 81 -11.01 16.61 2.02
N VAL A 82 -9.73 16.27 1.98
CA VAL A 82 -9.01 15.66 3.09
C VAL A 82 -8.41 16.70 4.03
N SER A 83 -8.98 17.92 4.08
CA SER A 83 -8.56 18.92 5.07
C SER A 83 -8.70 18.40 6.50
N PRO A 84 -7.82 18.79 7.45
CA PRO A 84 -7.89 18.32 8.83
C PRO A 84 -9.24 18.60 9.51
N TYR A 85 -9.95 19.65 9.10
CA TYR A 85 -11.31 19.93 9.60
C TYR A 85 -12.29 18.83 9.18
N LEU A 86 -12.38 18.54 7.88
CA LEU A 86 -13.28 17.50 7.37
C LEU A 86 -12.92 16.09 7.84
N GLN A 87 -11.62 15.80 7.99
CA GLN A 87 -11.16 14.52 8.57
C GLN A 87 -11.75 14.26 9.97
N ARG A 88 -11.97 15.32 10.77
CA ARG A 88 -12.54 15.18 12.12
C ARG A 88 -14.06 15.08 12.13
N THR A 89 -14.73 15.56 11.09
CA THR A 89 -16.19 15.68 11.06
C THR A 89 -16.89 14.65 10.19
N LEU A 90 -16.20 14.05 9.21
CA LEU A 90 -16.77 13.06 8.30
C LEU A 90 -16.22 11.66 8.60
N PRO A 91 -16.98 10.80 9.30
CA PRO A 91 -16.60 9.40 9.52
C PRO A 91 -16.38 8.68 8.18
N GLY A 92 -15.32 7.87 8.09
CA GLY A 92 -15.07 7.08 6.89
C GLY A 92 -14.61 7.88 5.67
N LEU A 93 -14.14 9.12 5.83
CA LEU A 93 -13.68 9.97 4.71
C LEU A 93 -12.75 9.24 3.72
N PHE A 94 -11.75 8.52 4.24
CA PHE A 94 -10.79 7.80 3.37
C PHE A 94 -11.38 6.59 2.66
N THR A 95 -12.47 6.00 3.19
CA THR A 95 -13.15 4.87 2.55
C THR A 95 -14.18 5.31 1.52
N LEU A 96 -14.68 6.54 1.64
CA LEU A 96 -15.57 7.16 0.66
C LEU A 96 -14.80 7.69 -0.54
N ASN A 97 -13.59 8.20 -0.30
CA ASN A 97 -12.78 8.74 -1.39
C ASN A 97 -12.23 7.64 -2.31
N GLU A 98 -12.03 8.02 -3.58
CA GLU A 98 -11.26 7.24 -4.55
C GLU A 98 -9.88 6.92 -3.97
N ARG A 99 -9.47 5.65 -4.05
CA ARG A 99 -8.20 5.19 -3.51
C ARG A 99 -7.64 4.02 -4.30
N VAL A 100 -6.32 3.92 -4.27
CA VAL A 100 -5.57 2.79 -4.82
C VAL A 100 -4.93 2.07 -3.63
N VAL A 101 -5.16 0.78 -3.49
CA VAL A 101 -4.63 -0.04 -2.41
C VAL A 101 -3.57 -0.95 -3.02
N LEU A 102 -2.30 -0.68 -2.73
CA LEU A 102 -1.18 -1.54 -3.14
C LEU A 102 -0.91 -2.53 -2.01
N LEU A 103 -1.06 -3.82 -2.31
CA LEU A 103 -0.94 -4.91 -1.36
C LEU A 103 0.32 -5.72 -1.65
N GLY A 104 1.00 -6.12 -0.60
CA GLY A 104 2.19 -6.96 -0.73
C GLY A 104 2.83 -7.28 0.61
N ARG A 105 4.15 -7.42 0.58
CA ARG A 105 4.93 -7.86 1.74
C ARG A 105 6.30 -7.21 1.82
N TRP A 106 6.73 -7.00 3.05
CA TRP A 106 8.07 -6.56 3.41
C TRP A 106 8.71 -7.58 4.35
N ARG A 107 9.93 -7.31 4.83
CA ARG A 107 10.70 -8.25 5.67
C ARG A 107 9.91 -8.82 6.86
N TRP A 108 8.96 -8.07 7.41
CA TRP A 108 8.25 -8.45 8.64
C TRP A 108 6.81 -8.95 8.44
N GLY A 109 6.38 -9.16 7.19
CA GLY A 109 5.04 -9.69 6.88
C GLY A 109 4.27 -8.80 5.91
N PHE A 110 2.98 -8.60 6.17
CA PHE A 110 2.10 -7.80 5.33
C PHE A 110 2.55 -6.32 5.25
N PHE A 111 2.48 -5.74 4.05
CA PHE A 111 2.68 -4.31 3.83
C PHE A 111 1.67 -3.78 2.80
N SER A 112 1.06 -2.64 3.12
CA SER A 112 0.12 -1.95 2.25
C SER A 112 0.41 -0.46 2.19
N PHE A 113 0.42 0.06 0.96
CA PHE A 113 0.58 1.47 0.65
C PHE A 113 -0.67 1.97 -0.07
N VAL A 114 -1.37 2.94 0.51
CA VAL A 114 -2.69 3.37 0.03
C VAL A 114 -2.70 4.87 -0.29
N PRO A 115 -2.51 5.27 -1.55
CA PRO A 115 -2.79 6.62 -1.99
C PRO A 115 -4.30 6.87 -2.02
N VAL A 116 -4.76 7.92 -1.35
CA VAL A 116 -6.16 8.35 -1.29
C VAL A 116 -6.29 9.72 -1.96
N GLY A 117 -7.19 9.82 -2.94
CA GLY A 117 -7.47 11.06 -3.66
C GLY A 117 -8.26 12.07 -2.82
N ALA A 118 -8.27 13.33 -3.26
CA ALA A 118 -9.11 14.38 -2.71
C ALA A 118 -9.56 15.39 -3.77
N THR A 119 -10.31 16.40 -3.34
CA THR A 119 -10.95 17.41 -4.20
C THR A 119 -9.97 18.16 -5.10
N ASN A 120 -10.47 18.61 -6.25
CA ASN A 120 -9.86 19.49 -7.25
C ASN A 120 -8.86 18.87 -8.23
N VAL A 121 -8.03 17.87 -7.88
CA VAL A 121 -7.27 17.09 -8.89
C VAL A 121 -6.91 15.69 -8.35
N GLY A 122 -7.90 14.80 -8.25
CA GLY A 122 -7.81 13.49 -7.59
C GLY A 122 -7.04 12.39 -8.35
N SER A 123 -6.23 12.72 -9.37
CA SER A 123 -5.53 11.69 -10.13
C SER A 123 -4.35 11.12 -9.36
N ILE A 124 -4.38 9.81 -9.13
CA ILE A 124 -3.33 9.01 -8.52
C ILE A 124 -2.56 8.31 -9.63
N LYS A 125 -1.26 8.57 -9.71
CA LYS A 125 -0.36 7.89 -10.65
C LYS A 125 0.49 6.86 -9.90
N VAL A 126 0.50 5.62 -10.41
CA VAL A 126 1.45 4.57 -9.99
C VAL A 126 2.39 4.32 -11.17
N ASN A 127 3.69 4.53 -10.97
CA ASN A 127 4.68 4.58 -12.05
C ASN A 127 4.87 3.24 -12.77
N PHE A 128 4.62 2.13 -12.07
CA PHE A 128 4.79 0.78 -12.59
C PHE A 128 3.46 0.11 -12.99
N ASP A 129 2.40 0.89 -13.14
CA ASP A 129 1.09 0.40 -13.52
C ASP A 129 0.69 0.94 -14.91
N ARG A 130 0.46 0.03 -15.87
CA ARG A 130 0.20 0.41 -17.27
C ARG A 130 -1.19 1.01 -17.46
N GLU A 131 -2.19 0.42 -16.81
CA GLU A 131 -3.60 0.65 -17.11
C GLU A 131 -4.37 1.37 -16.01
N LEU A 132 -3.77 1.61 -14.84
CA LEU A 132 -4.44 2.39 -13.79
C LEU A 132 -4.81 3.78 -14.32
N ARG A 133 -6.10 4.10 -14.25
CA ARG A 133 -6.68 5.40 -14.54
C ARG A 133 -7.61 5.74 -13.38
N THR A 134 -7.38 6.88 -12.76
CA THR A 134 -8.18 7.41 -11.64
C THR A 134 -8.79 8.74 -12.03
N ASN A 135 -9.77 9.22 -11.27
CA ASN A 135 -10.46 10.50 -11.52
C ASN A 135 -11.00 10.58 -12.96
N SER A 136 -11.65 9.50 -13.42
CA SER A 136 -12.34 9.48 -14.71
C SER A 136 -13.76 10.00 -14.51
N LEU A 137 -14.09 11.13 -15.15
CA LEU A 137 -15.40 11.79 -15.05
C LEU A 137 -16.54 10.99 -15.70
N THR A 138 -16.22 9.89 -16.37
CA THR A 138 -17.14 9.02 -17.09
C THR A 138 -17.33 7.72 -16.30
N THR A 139 -18.57 7.24 -16.22
CA THR A 139 -19.02 5.93 -15.69
C THR A 139 -18.49 4.72 -16.48
N ASP A 140 -17.26 4.83 -16.99
CA ASP A 140 -16.58 3.89 -17.88
C ASP A 140 -15.29 3.37 -17.25
N THR A 141 -15.25 3.33 -15.92
CA THR A 141 -14.09 2.81 -15.19
C THR A 141 -14.03 1.29 -15.31
N ALA A 142 -12.84 0.72 -15.10
CA ALA A 142 -12.72 -0.74 -14.96
C ALA A 142 -13.57 -1.28 -13.80
N ALA A 143 -13.83 -0.44 -12.79
CA ALA A 143 -14.73 -0.74 -11.70
C ALA A 143 -16.20 -0.79 -12.14
N ASP A 144 -16.66 0.16 -12.96
CA ASP A 144 -18.04 0.17 -13.48
C ASP A 144 -18.29 -1.03 -14.40
N ARG A 145 -17.35 -1.34 -15.30
CA ARG A 145 -17.42 -2.55 -16.13
C ARG A 145 -17.44 -3.84 -15.30
N ALA A 146 -16.59 -3.93 -14.28
CA ALA A 146 -16.58 -5.07 -13.38
C ALA A 146 -17.89 -5.18 -12.57
N ALA A 147 -18.51 -4.06 -12.22
CA ALA A 147 -19.81 -4.03 -11.55
C ALA A 147 -20.95 -4.51 -12.48
N GLU A 148 -20.99 -4.03 -13.72
CA GLU A 148 -21.96 -4.47 -14.72
C GLU A 148 -21.79 -5.96 -15.05
N GLU A 149 -20.55 -6.43 -15.19
CA GLU A 149 -20.25 -7.85 -15.43
C GLU A 149 -20.65 -8.73 -14.25
N ALA A 150 -20.35 -8.32 -13.01
CA ALA A 150 -20.78 -9.04 -11.81
C ALA A 150 -22.31 -9.07 -11.69
N ALA A 151 -22.99 -7.95 -11.96
CA ALA A 151 -24.45 -7.86 -11.99
C ALA A 151 -25.06 -8.79 -13.06
N ALA A 152 -24.46 -8.85 -14.26
CA ALA A 152 -24.88 -9.76 -15.32
C ALA A 152 -24.72 -11.25 -14.94
N ARG A 153 -23.80 -11.56 -14.02
CA ARG A 153 -23.60 -12.91 -13.46
C ARG A 153 -24.41 -13.19 -12.18
N GLY A 154 -25.14 -12.20 -11.66
CA GLY A 154 -25.85 -12.31 -10.38
C GLY A 154 -24.93 -12.37 -9.16
N GLU A 155 -23.68 -11.91 -9.30
CA GLU A 155 -22.67 -11.88 -8.25
C GLU A 155 -22.63 -10.51 -7.57
N LEU A 156 -22.22 -10.50 -6.29
CA LEU A 156 -22.05 -9.24 -5.56
C LEU A 156 -20.77 -8.55 -6.03
N TYR A 157 -20.90 -7.34 -6.57
CA TYR A 157 -19.73 -6.52 -6.90
C TYR A 157 -19.03 -6.04 -5.62
N THR A 158 -17.73 -6.33 -5.49
CA THR A 158 -16.93 -6.03 -4.29
C THR A 158 -16.51 -4.56 -4.16
N GLY A 159 -16.88 -3.70 -5.12
CA GLY A 159 -16.61 -2.26 -5.07
C GLY A 159 -15.21 -1.85 -5.52
N PHE A 160 -14.43 -2.75 -6.12
CA PHE A 160 -13.10 -2.44 -6.63
C PHE A 160 -12.74 -3.24 -7.88
N SER A 161 -11.82 -2.69 -8.69
CA SER A 161 -11.10 -3.43 -9.71
C SER A 161 -9.74 -3.91 -9.18
N GLU A 162 -9.33 -5.13 -9.55
CA GLU A 162 -8.06 -5.72 -9.11
C GLU A 162 -7.11 -5.95 -10.29
N ALA A 163 -5.81 -5.74 -10.06
CA ALA A 163 -4.73 -6.19 -10.93
C ALA A 163 -3.62 -6.84 -10.13
N THR A 164 -2.84 -7.69 -10.79
CA THR A 164 -1.65 -8.32 -10.23
C THR A 164 -0.38 -7.70 -10.83
N TYR A 165 0.74 -7.98 -10.17
CA TYR A 165 2.07 -7.61 -10.64
C TYR A 165 3.03 -8.81 -10.70
N GLU A 166 2.49 -10.03 -10.84
CA GLU A 166 3.24 -11.29 -10.79
C GLU A 166 4.39 -11.36 -11.81
N THR A 167 4.19 -10.81 -13.00
CA THR A 167 5.17 -10.82 -14.09
C THR A 167 6.24 -9.73 -13.97
N ALA A 168 6.14 -8.82 -12.98
CA ALA A 168 7.11 -7.76 -12.76
C ALA A 168 8.50 -8.29 -12.39
N SER A 169 8.54 -9.43 -11.69
CA SER A 169 9.75 -10.14 -11.30
C SER A 169 9.50 -11.65 -11.27
N PRO A 170 10.21 -12.45 -12.08
CA PRO A 170 10.04 -13.90 -12.05
C PRO A 170 10.49 -14.54 -10.74
N VAL A 171 11.31 -13.82 -9.95
CA VAL A 171 11.85 -14.30 -8.67
C VAL A 171 10.95 -13.93 -7.51
N LEU A 172 10.43 -12.71 -7.50
CA LEU A 172 9.65 -12.18 -6.37
C LEU A 172 8.14 -12.26 -6.57
N GLN A 173 7.68 -12.56 -7.80
CA GLN A 173 6.28 -12.65 -8.19
C GLN A 173 5.47 -11.39 -7.83
N GLY A 174 6.11 -10.23 -8.02
CA GLY A 174 5.56 -8.91 -7.69
C GLY A 174 6.54 -7.81 -8.08
N HIS A 175 6.10 -6.56 -8.05
CA HIS A 175 6.93 -5.40 -8.34
C HIS A 175 7.78 -5.03 -7.13
N ALA A 176 9.11 -5.14 -7.25
CA ALA A 176 10.05 -4.86 -6.18
C ALA A 176 10.32 -3.35 -6.06
N LEU A 177 10.11 -2.79 -4.87
CA LEU A 177 10.38 -1.38 -4.57
C LEU A 177 11.44 -1.27 -3.48
N ARG A 178 12.52 -0.55 -3.78
CA ARG A 178 13.55 -0.21 -2.79
C ARG A 178 13.16 0.98 -1.95
N ARG A 179 13.65 1.04 -0.71
CA ARG A 179 13.52 2.20 0.16
C ARG A 179 14.00 3.47 -0.57
N GLY A 180 13.12 4.47 -0.63
CA GLY A 180 13.37 5.74 -1.32
C GLY A 180 13.07 5.73 -2.83
N GLU A 181 12.76 4.60 -3.44
CA GLU A 181 12.38 4.51 -4.85
C GLU A 181 11.06 5.25 -5.12
N GLU A 182 11.02 6.11 -6.16
CA GLU A 182 9.80 6.83 -6.53
C GLU A 182 8.79 5.85 -7.14
N MET A 183 7.63 5.72 -6.51
CA MET A 183 6.61 4.76 -6.94
C MET A 183 5.39 5.43 -7.59
N GLY A 184 5.22 6.74 -7.41
CA GLY A 184 4.09 7.45 -7.97
C GLY A 184 3.92 8.86 -7.44
N GLY A 185 2.74 9.43 -7.67
CA GLY A 185 2.41 10.74 -7.15
C GLY A 185 0.94 11.10 -7.32
N PHE A 186 0.56 12.17 -6.63
CA PHE A 186 -0.72 12.85 -6.78
C PHE A 186 -0.55 14.08 -7.64
N GLN A 187 -1.65 14.54 -8.26
CA GLN A 187 -1.64 15.82 -8.96
C GLN A 187 -1.89 17.02 -8.00
N LEU A 188 -2.77 16.92 -7.00
CA LEU A 188 -2.91 17.88 -5.88
C LEU A 188 -3.64 17.26 -4.68
N GLY A 189 -3.38 17.75 -3.46
CA GLY A 189 -4.12 17.56 -2.20
C GLY A 189 -4.51 16.11 -1.88
N SER A 190 -3.83 15.45 -0.95
CA SER A 190 -3.96 13.99 -0.84
C SER A 190 -3.58 13.43 0.52
N THR A 191 -3.86 12.14 0.71
CA THR A 191 -3.48 11.41 1.91
C THR A 191 -2.86 10.07 1.51
N ILE A 192 -1.81 9.67 2.23
CA ILE A 192 -1.24 8.33 2.16
C ILE A 192 -1.58 7.60 3.45
N VAL A 193 -2.15 6.40 3.32
CA VAL A 193 -2.34 5.49 4.45
C VAL A 193 -1.37 4.32 4.29
N LEU A 194 -0.56 4.09 5.31
CA LEU A 194 0.29 2.92 5.45
C LEU A 194 -0.38 1.94 6.41
N VAL A 195 -0.39 0.66 6.07
CA VAL A 195 -0.82 -0.42 6.97
C VAL A 195 0.19 -1.54 6.83
N PHE A 196 0.81 -1.97 7.93
CA PHE A 196 1.90 -2.93 7.86
C PHE A 196 2.02 -3.76 9.14
N GLU A 197 2.41 -5.02 9.00
CA GLU A 197 2.80 -5.85 10.13
C GLU A 197 4.22 -5.55 10.56
N ALA A 198 4.47 -5.47 11.85
CA ALA A 198 5.82 -5.42 12.41
C ALA A 198 5.89 -6.22 13.73
N PRO A 199 7.09 -6.59 14.20
CA PRO A 199 7.23 -7.34 15.45
C PRO A 199 6.79 -6.50 16.67
N LEU A 200 6.06 -7.11 17.61
CA LEU A 200 5.55 -6.43 18.81
C LEU A 200 6.63 -6.12 19.85
N GLY A 201 7.75 -6.84 19.82
CA GLY A 201 8.75 -6.87 20.89
C GLY A 201 8.32 -7.79 22.05
N LYS A 202 9.26 -8.14 22.93
CA LYS A 202 9.00 -8.95 24.14
C LYS A 202 9.31 -8.14 25.39
N VAL A 203 8.50 -8.31 26.42
CA VAL A 203 8.78 -7.74 27.73
C VAL A 203 9.73 -8.70 28.46
N ASP A 204 10.90 -8.22 28.86
CA ASP A 204 11.85 -9.01 29.64
C ASP A 204 11.38 -9.19 31.09
N GLU A 205 12.09 -10.03 31.86
CA GLU A 205 11.80 -10.31 33.27
C GLU A 205 11.83 -9.06 34.17
N GLN A 206 12.43 -7.96 33.69
CA GLN A 206 12.56 -6.68 34.38
C GLN A 206 11.45 -5.69 33.98
N GLY A 207 10.52 -6.11 33.12
CA GLY A 207 9.41 -5.29 32.65
C GLY A 207 9.76 -4.33 31.50
N GLN A 208 10.94 -4.47 30.89
CA GLN A 208 11.39 -3.62 29.79
C GLN A 208 11.04 -4.26 28.44
N LEU A 209 10.43 -3.47 27.54
CA LEU A 209 10.17 -3.91 26.17
C LEU A 209 11.50 -3.97 25.39
N ARG A 210 11.86 -5.16 24.91
CA ARG A 210 13.01 -5.43 24.05
C ARG A 210 12.55 -5.78 22.64
N GLY A 211 13.29 -5.27 21.67
CA GLY A 211 12.98 -5.45 20.25
C GLY A 211 11.67 -4.79 19.81
N GLY A 212 11.25 -5.10 18.58
CA GLY A 212 9.95 -4.68 18.05
C GLY A 212 9.94 -3.33 17.33
N TRP A 213 8.76 -2.94 16.86
CA TRP A 213 8.53 -1.68 16.16
C TRP A 213 8.55 -0.48 17.11
N ASN A 214 9.36 0.52 16.75
CA ASN A 214 9.52 1.77 17.46
C ASN A 214 9.16 2.94 16.54
N TRP A 215 8.25 3.82 16.99
CA TRP A 215 7.90 5.04 16.26
C TRP A 215 8.98 6.10 16.44
N GLY A 216 9.43 6.68 15.33
CA GLY A 216 10.35 7.83 15.30
C GLY A 216 9.65 9.16 15.12
N VAL A 217 8.31 9.16 15.08
CA VAL A 217 7.46 10.34 14.90
C VAL A 217 6.26 10.28 15.83
N GLU A 218 5.75 11.45 16.21
CA GLU A 218 4.54 11.58 17.01
C GLU A 218 3.34 11.98 16.16
N LYS A 219 2.13 11.76 16.68
CA LYS A 219 0.90 12.13 15.99
C LYS A 219 0.79 13.66 15.85
N GLY A 220 0.44 14.13 14.66
CA GLY A 220 0.24 15.55 14.39
C GLY A 220 1.50 16.36 14.08
N VAL A 221 2.69 15.73 14.08
CA VAL A 221 3.93 16.42 13.70
C VAL A 221 4.05 16.53 12.18
N LYS A 222 4.68 17.62 11.71
CA LYS A 222 5.05 17.75 10.30
C LYS A 222 6.28 16.88 10.03
N VAL A 223 6.14 15.93 9.10
CA VAL A 223 7.24 15.06 8.66
C VAL A 223 7.86 15.59 7.36
N LYS A 224 9.13 15.26 7.14
CA LYS A 224 9.85 15.60 5.90
C LYS A 224 10.02 14.36 5.01
N MET A 225 10.09 14.56 3.70
CA MET A 225 10.50 13.51 2.78
C MET A 225 11.87 12.94 3.20
N GLY A 226 11.97 11.62 3.29
CA GLY A 226 13.17 10.91 3.74
C GLY A 226 13.32 10.78 5.27
N GLN A 227 12.49 11.44 6.07
CA GLN A 227 12.47 11.23 7.52
C GLN A 227 11.95 9.82 7.84
N ALA A 228 12.67 9.11 8.71
CA ALA A 228 12.22 7.82 9.19
C ALA A 228 10.94 7.95 10.04
N LEU A 229 9.93 7.16 9.74
CA LEU A 229 8.70 7.07 10.55
C LEU A 229 8.89 6.19 11.80
N GLY A 230 9.82 5.25 11.73
CA GLY A 230 10.12 4.31 12.79
C GLY A 230 11.17 3.31 12.35
N TRP A 231 11.50 2.39 13.24
CA TRP A 231 12.46 1.31 13.01
C TRP A 231 12.04 0.06 13.78
N VAL A 232 12.54 -1.09 13.35
CA VAL A 232 12.45 -2.33 14.14
C VAL A 232 13.77 -2.50 14.88
N SER A 233 13.70 -2.65 16.20
CA SER A 233 14.85 -3.06 17.01
C SER A 233 14.90 -4.59 17.02
N GLU A 234 16.06 -5.17 16.75
CA GLU A 234 16.30 -6.60 16.97
C GLU A 234 16.55 -6.83 18.48
N GLU A 235 16.22 -8.03 18.98
CA GLU A 235 16.40 -8.43 20.41
C GLU A 235 17.87 -8.36 20.85
#